data_AF-A0A2S7JG71-F1
#
_entry.id   AF-A0A2S7JG71-F1
#
_cell.length_a   1.000
_cell.length_b   1.000
_cell.length_c   1.000
_cell.angle_alpha   90.00
_cell.angle_beta   90.00
_cell.angle_gamma   90.00
#
_symmetry.space_group_name_H-M   'P 1'
#
loop_
_entity.id
_entity.type
_entity.pdbx_description
1 polymer ?
#
loop_
_entity_poly.entity_id
_entity_poly.type
_entity_poly.pdbx_seq_one_letter_code
_entity_poly.pdbx_strand_id
1 'polypeptide(L)'
;MLKSIGQFAQFRVVIDVNMVISDLLLKVKYPERGNTALEELAHSSVLEIFAPRWLENELPSAFNQVSQNVSIAEDDLWAAWRKYQLILKWDERFTYPAELPAEKADPKDFPYIQLEKVINAVGILSKDRHIERMGGNRLTFDFVFDARRYARAAAISVTIRVSGIYLGTITLASLLRLAGRLKGSLENVRPELKVAVLAGVLFAFFHPTSRAWIIGKLKKLAPAAKFAIDAGMVLVTLEQQNREDAKLHLAKVSVAADPATNPARLKVKGAAGSQSNRK
;
A
#
# COMPACT_ATOMS: atom_id res chain seq x y z
N MET A 1 1.66 20.29 -4.53
CA MET A 1 0.94 19.76 -3.34
C MET A 1 0.87 18.23 -3.28
N LEU A 2 0.95 17.46 -4.38
CA LEU A 2 0.83 15.99 -4.35
C LEU A 2 2.08 15.21 -3.87
N LYS A 3 3.26 15.85 -3.78
CA LYS A 3 4.53 15.18 -3.38
C LYS A 3 4.61 14.80 -1.88
N SER A 4 3.64 15.20 -1.05
CA SER A 4 3.67 14.98 0.41
C SER A 4 2.71 13.91 0.91
N ILE A 5 1.91 13.29 0.04
CA ILE A 5 1.18 12.06 0.40
C ILE A 5 2.22 10.96 0.32
N GLY A 6 2.51 10.30 1.46
CA GLY A 6 3.61 9.36 1.60
C GLY A 6 3.69 8.41 0.40
N GLN A 7 4.82 8.42 -0.29
CA GLN A 7 5.07 7.52 -1.41
C GLN A 7 5.04 6.09 -0.85
N PHE A 8 4.02 5.32 -1.23
CA PHE A 8 3.97 3.90 -0.91
C PHE A 8 5.14 3.22 -1.61
N ALA A 9 5.73 2.23 -0.94
CA ALA A 9 6.67 1.35 -1.61
C ALA A 9 5.92 0.62 -2.72
N GLN A 10 6.46 0.68 -3.93
CA GLN A 10 5.88 0.07 -5.11
C GLN A 10 6.81 -1.04 -5.60
N PHE A 11 6.26 -2.23 -5.79
CA PHE A 11 7.01 -3.42 -6.19
C PHE A 11 6.50 -3.89 -7.55
N ARG A 12 7.40 -4.00 -8.53
CA ARG A 12 7.09 -4.63 -9.81
C ARG A 12 7.31 -6.12 -9.70
N VAL A 13 6.28 -6.91 -9.95
CA VAL A 13 6.34 -8.37 -9.90
C VAL A 13 5.85 -8.94 -11.20
N VAL A 14 6.43 -10.07 -11.61
CA VAL A 14 5.87 -10.88 -12.69
C VAL A 14 4.96 -11.93 -12.05
N ILE A 15 3.81 -12.23 -12.64
CA ILE A 15 2.91 -13.27 -12.15
C ILE A 15 2.93 -14.49 -13.07
N ASP A 16 3.08 -15.66 -12.46
CA ASP A 16 2.98 -16.97 -13.10
C ASP A 16 1.52 -17.47 -13.12
N VAL A 17 1.19 -18.33 -14.08
CA VAL A 17 -0.13 -18.93 -14.26
C VAL A 17 -0.61 -19.62 -12.98
N ASN A 18 0.26 -20.34 -12.26
CA ASN A 18 -0.14 -21.06 -11.04
C ASN A 18 -0.63 -20.13 -9.91
N MET A 19 -0.11 -18.90 -9.86
CA MET A 19 -0.53 -17.88 -8.90
C MET A 19 -1.85 -17.25 -9.33
N VAL A 20 -2.01 -16.97 -10.63
CA VAL A 20 -3.29 -16.52 -11.20
C VAL A 20 -4.40 -17.53 -10.88
N ILE A 21 -4.19 -18.81 -11.18
CA ILE A 21 -5.16 -19.88 -10.89
C ILE A 21 -5.54 -19.86 -9.40
N SER A 22 -4.54 -19.82 -8.53
CA SER A 22 -4.77 -19.88 -7.08
C SER A 22 -5.63 -18.72 -6.58
N ASP A 23 -5.40 -17.52 -7.12
CA ASP A 23 -6.13 -16.32 -6.72
C ASP A 23 -7.55 -16.29 -7.31
N LEU A 24 -7.71 -16.70 -8.57
CA LEU A 24 -9.03 -16.88 -9.20
C LEU A 24 -9.88 -17.92 -8.47
N LEU A 25 -9.28 -19.04 -8.06
CA LEU A 25 -9.96 -20.06 -7.28
C LEU A 25 -10.49 -19.52 -5.96
N LEU A 26 -9.70 -18.69 -5.26
CA LEU A 26 -10.16 -18.03 -4.04
C LEU A 26 -11.33 -17.09 -4.31
N LYS A 27 -11.29 -16.35 -5.43
CA LYS A 27 -12.34 -15.43 -5.84
C LYS A 27 -13.66 -16.14 -6.15
N VAL A 28 -13.60 -17.24 -6.90
CA VAL A 28 -14.79 -18.01 -7.29
C VAL A 28 -15.37 -18.77 -6.10
N LYS A 29 -14.51 -19.35 -5.25
CA LYS A 29 -14.96 -20.13 -4.09
C LYS A 29 -15.52 -19.28 -2.96
N TYR A 30 -15.04 -18.05 -2.81
CA TYR A 30 -15.40 -17.15 -1.70
C TYR A 30 -15.71 -15.73 -2.20
N PRO A 31 -16.76 -15.55 -3.02
CA PRO A 31 -17.10 -14.25 -3.61
C PRO A 31 -17.45 -13.18 -2.56
N GLU A 32 -17.96 -13.60 -1.40
CA GLU A 32 -18.32 -12.74 -0.27
C GLU A 32 -17.12 -12.02 0.36
N ARG A 33 -15.89 -12.51 0.13
CA ARG A 33 -14.66 -11.90 0.67
C ARG A 33 -14.22 -10.64 -0.09
N GLY A 34 -14.87 -10.33 -1.21
CA GLY A 34 -14.56 -9.16 -2.02
C GLY A 34 -13.22 -9.30 -2.75
N ASN A 35 -12.33 -8.33 -2.60
CA ASN A 35 -11.04 -8.30 -3.32
C ASN A 35 -10.04 -9.31 -2.74
N THR A 36 -9.34 -10.02 -3.61
CA THR A 36 -8.21 -10.88 -3.23
C THR A 36 -7.03 -10.05 -2.73
N ALA A 37 -6.01 -10.71 -2.19
CA ALA A 37 -4.81 -10.01 -1.74
C ALA A 37 -4.08 -9.32 -2.90
N LEU A 38 -4.03 -9.95 -4.08
CA LEU A 38 -3.40 -9.37 -5.26
C LEU A 38 -4.21 -8.20 -5.83
N GLU A 39 -5.54 -8.32 -5.90
CA GLU A 39 -6.42 -7.22 -6.31
C GLU A 39 -6.29 -6.00 -5.37
N GLU A 40 -6.27 -6.23 -4.06
CA GLU A 40 -6.09 -5.16 -3.06
C GLU A 40 -4.73 -4.45 -3.22
N LEU A 41 -3.67 -5.21 -3.48
CA LEU A 41 -2.33 -4.67 -3.67
C LEU A 41 -2.14 -3.93 -4.99
N ALA A 42 -2.79 -4.40 -6.05
CA ALA A 42 -2.83 -3.70 -7.32
C ALA A 42 -3.61 -2.37 -7.18
N HIS A 43 -4.79 -2.40 -6.55
CA HIS A 43 -5.60 -1.19 -6.35
C HIS A 43 -4.94 -0.15 -5.44
N SER A 44 -4.18 -0.59 -4.44
CA SER A 44 -3.39 0.30 -3.56
C SER A 44 -2.08 0.78 -4.20
N SER A 45 -1.79 0.38 -5.45
CA SER A 45 -0.54 0.70 -6.17
C SER A 45 0.74 0.22 -5.48
N VAL A 46 0.64 -0.68 -4.49
CA VAL A 46 1.79 -1.29 -3.82
C VAL A 46 2.41 -2.37 -4.70
N LEU A 47 1.60 -3.10 -5.47
CA LEU A 47 2.09 -4.02 -6.50
C LEU A 47 1.73 -3.54 -7.90
N GLU A 48 2.73 -3.54 -8.79
CA GLU A 48 2.52 -3.55 -10.23
C GLU A 48 2.72 -4.97 -10.73
N ILE A 49 1.64 -5.60 -11.18
CA ILE A 49 1.65 -7.00 -11.58
C ILE A 49 1.80 -7.07 -13.09
N PHE A 50 2.89 -7.65 -13.57
CA PHE A 50 3.20 -7.84 -14.97
C PHE A 50 3.01 -9.30 -15.39
N ALA A 51 2.58 -9.51 -16.63
CA ALA A 51 2.47 -10.85 -17.20
C ALA A 51 2.95 -10.85 -18.66
N PRO A 52 3.66 -11.89 -19.11
CA PRO A 52 3.92 -12.08 -20.54
C PRO A 52 2.62 -12.52 -21.23
N ARG A 53 2.48 -12.20 -22.52
CA ARG A 53 1.35 -12.71 -23.33
C ARG A 53 1.29 -14.24 -23.39
N TRP A 54 2.42 -14.91 -23.21
CA TRP A 54 2.48 -16.37 -23.06
C TRP A 54 1.49 -16.92 -22.01
N LEU A 55 1.22 -16.18 -20.92
CA LEU A 55 0.28 -16.60 -19.88
C LEU A 55 -1.12 -16.90 -20.44
N GLU A 56 -1.58 -16.16 -21.45
CA GLU A 56 -2.88 -16.39 -22.09
C GLU A 56 -2.96 -17.74 -22.80
N ASN A 57 -1.83 -18.25 -23.29
CA ASN A 57 -1.76 -19.57 -23.93
C ASN A 57 -1.79 -20.72 -22.91
N GLU A 58 -1.34 -20.46 -21.68
CA GLU A 58 -1.30 -21.48 -20.63
C GLU A 58 -2.64 -21.62 -19.89
N LEU A 59 -3.42 -20.54 -19.83
CA LEU A 59 -4.68 -20.49 -19.09
C LEU A 59 -5.71 -21.55 -19.51
N PRO A 60 -6.00 -21.81 -20.80
CA PRO A 60 -7.00 -22.81 -21.19
C PRO A 60 -6.68 -24.21 -20.64
N SER A 61 -5.42 -24.63 -20.74
CA SER A 61 -4.99 -25.93 -20.22
C SER A 61 -5.06 -25.97 -18.69
N ALA A 62 -4.64 -24.89 -18.03
CA ALA A 62 -4.67 -24.78 -16.57
C ALA A 62 -6.12 -24.76 -16.03
N PHE A 63 -7.04 -24.04 -16.68
CA PHE A 63 -8.45 -23.98 -16.29
C PHE A 63 -9.13 -25.34 -16.43
N ASN A 64 -8.91 -26.04 -17.53
CA ASN A 64 -9.44 -27.39 -17.72
C ASN A 64 -8.94 -28.34 -16.62
N GLN A 65 -7.64 -28.35 -16.32
CA GLN A 65 -7.07 -29.17 -15.24
C GLN A 65 -7.68 -28.84 -13.88
N VAL A 66 -7.88 -27.55 -13.58
CA VAL A 66 -8.44 -27.10 -12.31
C VAL A 66 -9.93 -27.44 -12.19
N SER A 67 -10.68 -27.27 -13.27
CA SER A 67 -12.12 -27.60 -13.31
C SER A 67 -12.35 -29.08 -12.99
N GLN A 68 -11.53 -29.96 -13.58
CA GLN A 68 -11.56 -31.40 -13.32
C GLN A 68 -11.20 -31.75 -11.87
N ASN A 69 -10.24 -31.05 -11.27
CA ASN A 69 -9.69 -31.39 -9.95
C ASN A 69 -10.45 -30.76 -8.78
N VAL A 70 -11.09 -29.61 -8.97
CA VAL A 70 -11.64 -28.77 -7.87
C VAL A 70 -13.18 -28.65 -7.94
N SER A 71 -13.82 -29.30 -8.94
CA SER A 71 -15.27 -29.28 -9.14
C SER A 71 -15.85 -27.86 -9.25
N ILE A 72 -15.12 -26.97 -9.94
CA ILE A 72 -15.55 -25.61 -10.28
C ILE A 72 -15.78 -25.55 -11.78
N ALA A 73 -16.86 -24.91 -12.22
CA ALA A 73 -17.14 -24.76 -13.64
C ALA A 73 -16.08 -23.88 -14.32
N GLU A 74 -15.63 -24.28 -15.50
CA GLU A 74 -14.65 -23.51 -16.28
C GLU A 74 -15.16 -22.10 -16.62
N ASP A 75 -16.46 -21.97 -16.88
CA ASP A 75 -17.11 -20.69 -17.16
C ASP A 75 -16.97 -19.68 -16.02
N ASP A 76 -17.00 -20.13 -14.77
CA ASP A 76 -16.81 -19.27 -13.59
C ASP A 76 -15.37 -18.75 -13.52
N LEU A 77 -14.39 -19.59 -13.86
CA LEU A 77 -12.98 -19.19 -13.94
C LEU A 77 -12.76 -18.17 -15.06
N TRP A 78 -13.37 -18.38 -16.24
CA TRP A 78 -13.31 -17.42 -17.34
C TRP A 78 -13.99 -16.08 -16.98
N ALA A 79 -15.13 -16.12 -16.30
CA ALA A 79 -15.81 -14.91 -15.84
C ALA A 79 -14.96 -14.13 -14.82
N ALA A 80 -14.30 -14.82 -13.88
CA ALA A 80 -13.38 -14.20 -12.94
C ALA A 80 -12.13 -13.64 -13.65
N TRP A 81 -11.57 -14.40 -14.60
CA TRP A 81 -10.40 -13.99 -15.39
C TRP A 81 -10.62 -12.70 -16.17
N ARG A 82 -11.79 -12.50 -16.78
CA ARG A 82 -12.12 -11.26 -17.51
C ARG A 82 -11.98 -10.00 -16.66
N LYS A 83 -12.26 -10.10 -15.36
CA LYS A 83 -12.06 -9.00 -14.41
C LYS A 83 -10.61 -8.93 -13.94
N TYR A 84 -10.01 -10.09 -13.68
CA TYR A 84 -8.65 -10.19 -13.18
C TYR A 84 -7.60 -9.66 -14.16
N GLN A 85 -7.74 -9.92 -15.45
CA GLN A 85 -6.77 -9.45 -16.45
C GLN A 85 -6.63 -7.91 -16.50
N LEU A 86 -7.61 -7.16 -15.96
CA LEU A 86 -7.57 -5.69 -15.92
C LEU A 86 -6.57 -5.14 -14.90
N ILE A 87 -6.17 -5.94 -13.90
CA ILE A 87 -5.12 -5.54 -12.94
C ILE A 87 -3.72 -5.87 -13.44
N LEU A 88 -3.60 -6.61 -14.54
CA LEU A 88 -2.32 -7.02 -15.12
C LEU A 88 -1.80 -6.00 -16.13
N LYS A 89 -0.49 -5.77 -16.08
CA LYS A 89 0.27 -5.03 -17.09
C LYS A 89 0.90 -6.03 -18.06
N TRP A 90 0.35 -6.09 -19.26
CA TRP A 90 0.81 -7.00 -20.30
C TRP A 90 2.09 -6.51 -20.95
N ASP A 91 3.03 -7.42 -21.17
CA ASP A 91 4.20 -7.18 -22.00
C ASP A 91 4.12 -8.00 -23.30
N GLU A 92 4.15 -7.31 -24.43
CA GLU A 92 3.97 -7.90 -25.76
C GLU A 92 5.23 -8.56 -26.31
N ARG A 93 6.40 -8.35 -25.68
CA ARG A 93 7.68 -8.85 -26.19
C ARG A 93 7.86 -10.36 -26.04
N PHE A 94 7.06 -11.00 -25.19
CA PHE A 94 7.23 -12.41 -24.80
C PHE A 94 5.96 -13.24 -25.04
N THR A 95 5.47 -13.20 -26.28
CA THR A 95 4.30 -13.97 -26.73
C THR A 95 4.60 -15.46 -26.94
N TYR A 96 5.87 -15.79 -27.19
CA TYR A 96 6.34 -17.17 -27.37
C TYR A 96 7.61 -17.42 -26.53
N PRO A 97 7.81 -18.64 -26.03
CA PRO A 97 9.09 -19.03 -25.44
C PRO A 97 10.16 -18.91 -26.53
N ALA A 98 11.15 -18.04 -26.31
CA ALA A 98 12.28 -17.93 -27.23
C ALA A 98 13.00 -19.28 -27.34
N GLU A 99 13.48 -19.62 -28.55
CA GLU A 99 14.26 -20.83 -28.79
C GLU A 99 15.50 -20.85 -27.87
N LEU A 100 15.47 -21.72 -26.87
CA LEU A 100 16.56 -21.88 -25.92
C LEU A 100 17.60 -22.88 -26.45
N PRO A 101 18.90 -22.66 -26.18
CA PRO A 101 19.88 -23.73 -26.24
C PRO A 101 19.46 -24.81 -25.25
N ALA A 102 19.10 -25.97 -25.78
CA ALA A 102 18.70 -27.14 -25.01
C ALA A 102 19.79 -27.48 -23.98
N GLU A 103 19.41 -27.63 -22.70
CA GLU A 103 19.82 -28.79 -21.90
C GLU A 103 19.31 -28.79 -20.44
N LYS A 104 18.84 -27.67 -19.84
CA LYS A 104 18.51 -27.68 -18.39
C LYS A 104 17.31 -26.82 -17.91
N ALA A 105 16.56 -26.20 -18.81
CA ALA A 105 15.47 -25.28 -18.47
C ALA A 105 14.14 -25.75 -19.06
N ASP A 106 13.02 -25.65 -18.30
CA ASP A 106 11.68 -25.80 -18.88
C ASP A 106 11.42 -24.59 -19.79
N PRO A 107 11.22 -24.80 -21.11
CA PRO A 107 10.99 -23.70 -22.03
C PRO A 107 9.80 -22.80 -21.65
N LYS A 108 8.81 -23.33 -20.91
CA LYS A 108 7.57 -22.61 -20.55
C LYS A 108 7.78 -21.49 -19.54
N ASP A 109 8.74 -21.64 -18.65
CA ASP A 109 9.01 -20.67 -17.59
C ASP A 109 9.90 -19.51 -18.07
N PHE A 110 10.53 -19.65 -19.23
CA PHE A 110 11.49 -18.69 -19.74
C PHE A 110 10.91 -17.30 -20.05
N PRO A 111 9.71 -17.15 -20.64
CA PRO A 111 9.05 -15.86 -20.81
C PRO A 111 8.95 -15.06 -19.51
N TYR A 112 8.65 -15.72 -18.38
CA TYR A 112 8.52 -15.06 -17.08
C TYR A 112 9.87 -14.55 -16.55
N ILE A 113 10.93 -15.33 -16.71
CA ILE A 113 12.30 -14.97 -16.29
C ILE A 113 12.89 -13.85 -17.15
N GLN A 114 12.63 -13.88 -18.46
CA GLN A 114 13.03 -12.77 -19.33
C GLN A 114 12.29 -11.49 -18.95
N LEU A 115 10.98 -11.59 -18.74
CA LEU A 115 10.18 -10.44 -18.35
C LEU A 115 10.67 -9.83 -17.04
N GLU A 116 10.94 -10.67 -16.03
CA GLU A 116 11.49 -10.24 -14.73
C GLU A 116 12.71 -9.35 -14.90
N LYS A 117 13.68 -9.79 -15.72
CA LYS A 117 14.93 -9.04 -15.97
C LYS A 117 14.67 -7.74 -16.72
N VAL A 118 13.80 -7.78 -17.73
CA VAL A 118 13.59 -6.65 -18.62
C VAL A 118 12.83 -5.50 -17.96
N ILE A 119 11.85 -5.80 -17.09
CA ILE A 119 11.11 -4.75 -16.36
C ILE A 119 11.78 -4.34 -15.04
N ASN A 120 12.92 -4.97 -14.71
CA ASN A 120 13.58 -4.90 -13.41
C ASN A 120 12.59 -5.22 -12.28
N ALA A 121 11.87 -6.33 -12.43
CA ALA A 121 10.94 -6.80 -11.40
C ALA A 121 11.72 -7.27 -10.18
N VAL A 122 11.11 -7.14 -9.01
CA VAL A 122 11.70 -7.65 -7.76
C VAL A 122 11.61 -9.17 -7.67
N GLY A 123 10.74 -9.78 -8.47
CA GLY A 123 10.68 -11.22 -8.63
C GLY A 123 9.43 -11.69 -9.36
N ILE A 124 9.30 -13.01 -9.45
CA ILE A 124 8.21 -13.75 -10.08
C ILE A 124 7.37 -14.39 -8.99
N LEU A 125 6.11 -13.98 -8.87
CA LEU A 125 5.12 -14.66 -8.04
C LEU A 125 4.84 -16.03 -8.64
N SER A 126 5.36 -17.08 -8.02
CA SER A 126 5.19 -18.46 -8.46
C SER A 126 5.26 -19.43 -7.29
N LYS A 127 4.48 -20.51 -7.36
CA LYS A 127 4.64 -21.67 -6.46
C LYS A 127 5.76 -22.60 -6.91
N ASP A 128 6.20 -22.49 -8.16
CA ASP A 128 7.13 -23.44 -8.75
C ASP A 128 8.59 -23.12 -8.38
N ARG A 129 9.27 -24.10 -7.76
CA ARG A 129 10.70 -24.02 -7.43
C ARG A 129 11.60 -24.10 -8.66
N HIS A 130 11.09 -24.51 -9.82
CA HIS A 130 11.85 -24.54 -11.07
C HIS A 130 12.32 -23.13 -11.50
N ILE A 131 11.51 -22.11 -11.23
CA ILE A 131 11.86 -20.69 -11.45
C ILE A 131 13.21 -20.32 -10.80
N GLU A 132 13.45 -20.75 -9.56
CA GLU A 132 14.70 -20.47 -8.84
C GLU A 132 15.90 -21.14 -9.52
N ARG A 133 15.72 -22.36 -10.04
CA ARG A 133 16.79 -23.13 -10.69
C ARG A 133 17.23 -22.50 -12.01
N MET A 134 16.32 -21.81 -12.69
CA MET A 134 16.61 -21.08 -13.93
C MET A 134 17.08 -19.63 -13.69
N GLY A 135 17.31 -19.27 -12.42
CA GLY A 135 17.91 -18.01 -12.03
C GLY A 135 16.94 -16.85 -11.85
N GLY A 136 15.63 -17.09 -11.93
CA GLY A 136 14.59 -16.12 -11.56
C GLY A 136 14.44 -15.97 -10.05
N ASN A 137 13.99 -14.81 -9.57
CA ASN A 137 13.73 -14.60 -8.15
C ASN A 137 12.28 -14.99 -7.81
N ARG A 138 12.07 -16.17 -7.22
CA ARG A 138 10.72 -16.63 -6.86
C ARG A 138 10.19 -15.95 -5.61
N LEU A 139 8.98 -15.41 -5.72
CA LEU A 139 8.19 -14.82 -4.63
C LEU A 139 6.96 -15.69 -4.35
N THR A 140 6.61 -15.86 -3.07
CA THR A 140 5.49 -16.70 -2.63
C THR A 140 4.30 -15.87 -2.13
N PHE A 141 3.23 -16.56 -1.72
CA PHE A 141 2.11 -15.92 -1.03
C PHE A 141 2.50 -15.21 0.27
N ASP A 142 3.58 -15.60 0.95
CA ASP A 142 4.04 -14.92 2.16
C ASP A 142 4.43 -13.47 1.86
N PHE A 143 5.13 -13.25 0.74
CA PHE A 143 5.44 -11.92 0.23
C PHE A 143 4.15 -11.12 -0.04
N VAL A 144 3.16 -11.74 -0.69
CA VAL A 144 1.86 -11.10 -0.98
C VAL A 144 1.14 -10.70 0.31
N PHE A 145 1.09 -11.59 1.31
CA PHE A 145 0.42 -11.31 2.57
C PHE A 145 1.15 -10.24 3.39
N ASP A 146 2.48 -10.26 3.43
CA ASP A 146 3.24 -9.21 4.12
C ASP A 146 3.14 -7.86 3.39
N ALA A 147 3.16 -7.85 2.06
CA ALA A 147 2.90 -6.65 1.28
C ALA A 147 1.49 -6.10 1.56
N ARG A 148 0.47 -6.97 1.67
CA ARG A 148 -0.90 -6.56 2.01
C ARG A 148 -0.98 -5.95 3.41
N ARG A 149 -0.32 -6.56 4.39
CA ARG A 149 -0.25 -6.01 5.76
C ARG A 149 0.44 -4.65 5.76
N TYR A 150 1.54 -4.51 5.03
CA TYR A 150 2.20 -3.22 4.81
C TYR A 150 1.24 -2.18 4.23
N ALA A 151 0.54 -2.51 3.13
CA ALA A 151 -0.38 -1.61 2.44
C ALA A 151 -1.47 -1.10 3.40
N ARG A 152 -2.07 -1.99 4.18
CA ARG A 152 -3.12 -1.67 5.16
C ARG A 152 -2.60 -0.78 6.29
N ALA A 153 -1.45 -1.13 6.89
CA ALA A 153 -0.85 -0.33 7.96
C ALA A 153 -0.45 1.08 7.48
N ALA A 154 0.14 1.16 6.29
CA ALA A 154 0.52 2.42 5.67
C ALA A 154 -0.71 3.28 5.31
N ALA A 155 -1.80 2.68 4.81
CA ALA A 155 -3.03 3.39 4.47
C ALA A 155 -3.67 4.09 5.69
N ILE A 156 -3.62 3.48 6.87
CA ILE A 156 -4.13 4.08 8.11
C ILE A 156 -3.31 5.33 8.46
N SER A 157 -1.98 5.24 8.41
CA SER A 157 -1.11 6.40 8.68
C SER A 157 -1.36 7.54 7.70
N VAL A 158 -1.52 7.24 6.40
CA VAL A 158 -1.83 8.25 5.39
C VAL A 158 -3.20 8.89 5.63
N THR A 159 -4.22 8.08 5.95
CA THR A 159 -5.58 8.59 6.22
C THR A 159 -5.60 9.54 7.41
N ILE A 160 -4.89 9.20 8.50
CA ILE A 160 -4.78 10.04 9.69
C ILE A 160 -4.11 11.37 9.35
N ARG A 161 -3.00 11.35 8.59
CA ARG A 161 -2.29 12.57 8.18
C ARG A 161 -3.12 13.46 7.28
N VAL A 162 -3.73 12.89 6.24
CA VAL A 162 -4.54 13.64 5.29
C VAL A 162 -5.72 14.27 6.02
N SER A 163 -6.45 13.48 6.81
CA SER A 163 -7.58 13.98 7.63
C SER A 163 -7.12 15.06 8.61
N GLY A 164 -5.99 14.86 9.29
CA GLY A 164 -5.41 15.83 10.22
C GLY A 164 -5.04 17.15 9.55
N ILE A 165 -4.43 17.12 8.36
CA ILE A 165 -4.11 18.32 7.59
C ILE A 165 -5.39 19.03 7.14
N TYR A 166 -6.38 18.31 6.62
CA TYR A 166 -7.65 18.92 6.18
C TYR A 166 -8.41 19.55 7.34
N LEU A 167 -8.57 18.84 8.46
CA LEU A 167 -9.23 19.38 9.64
C LEU A 167 -8.45 20.58 10.20
N GLY A 168 -7.12 20.46 10.37
CA GLY A 168 -6.27 21.52 10.89
C GLY A 168 -6.30 22.79 10.04
N THR A 169 -6.25 22.64 8.71
CA THR A 169 -6.30 23.79 7.78
C THR A 169 -7.67 24.47 7.75
N ILE A 170 -8.77 23.71 7.77
CA ILE A 170 -10.13 24.28 7.84
C ILE A 170 -10.34 25.01 9.16
N THR A 171 -9.94 24.41 10.28
CA THR A 171 -10.06 25.03 11.61
C THR A 171 -9.23 26.30 11.71
N LEU A 172 -7.96 26.25 11.30
CA LEU A 172 -7.06 27.42 11.32
C LEU A 172 -7.54 28.52 10.38
N ALA A 173 -7.97 28.18 9.16
CA ALA A 173 -8.52 29.16 8.22
C ALA A 173 -9.80 29.81 8.74
N SER A 174 -10.65 29.05 9.44
CA SER A 174 -11.86 29.58 10.07
C SER A 174 -11.54 30.52 11.23
N LEU A 175 -10.56 30.17 12.07
CA LEU A 175 -10.03 31.03 13.13
C LEU A 175 -9.41 32.32 12.59
N LEU A 176 -8.58 32.22 11.54
CA LEU A 176 -7.98 33.39 10.89
C LEU A 176 -9.03 34.28 10.22
N ARG A 177 -10.08 33.72 9.62
CA ARG A 177 -11.20 34.50 9.07
C ARG A 177 -12.01 35.20 10.16
N LEU A 178 -12.25 34.55 11.30
CA LEU A 178 -12.88 35.17 12.46
C LEU A 178 -12.01 36.31 13.00
N ALA A 179 -10.72 36.07 13.18
CA ALA A 179 -9.76 37.10 13.61
C ALA A 179 -9.69 38.27 12.62
N GLY A 180 -9.69 38.00 11.31
CA GLY A 180 -9.72 39.01 10.26
C GLY A 180 -11.01 39.83 10.25
N ARG A 181 -12.18 39.20 10.46
CA ARG A 181 -13.46 39.90 10.62
C ARG A 181 -13.47 40.77 11.87
N LEU A 182 -12.96 40.27 12.99
CA LEU A 182 -12.84 41.05 14.22
C LEU A 182 -11.90 42.24 14.04
N LYS A 183 -10.75 42.03 13.39
CA LYS A 183 -9.76 43.07 13.07
C LYS A 183 -10.36 44.14 12.16
N GLY A 184 -10.97 43.75 11.03
CA GLY A 184 -11.58 44.69 10.09
C GLY A 184 -12.78 45.44 10.68
N SER A 185 -13.55 44.79 11.56
CA SER A 185 -14.62 45.45 12.31
C SER A 185 -14.05 46.44 13.33
N LEU A 186 -12.95 46.11 14.01
CA LEU A 186 -12.26 47.05 14.91
C LEU A 186 -11.63 48.23 14.15
N GLU A 187 -11.03 48.00 12.97
CA GLU A 187 -10.33 49.04 12.22
C GLU A 187 -11.24 50.20 11.81
N ASN A 188 -12.49 49.90 11.44
CA ASN A 188 -13.52 50.87 11.04
C ASN A 188 -14.22 51.59 12.21
N VAL A 189 -13.89 51.25 13.45
CA VAL A 189 -14.48 51.86 14.65
C VAL A 189 -13.71 53.13 15.03
N ARG A 190 -14.44 54.19 15.44
CA ARG A 190 -13.86 55.47 15.87
C ARG A 190 -12.82 55.25 16.99
N PRO A 191 -11.74 56.05 17.05
CA PRO A 191 -10.65 55.86 18.02
C PRO A 191 -11.12 55.81 19.48
N GLU A 192 -12.14 56.59 19.85
CA GLU A 192 -12.64 56.62 21.23
C GLU A 192 -13.32 55.29 21.62
N LEU A 193 -14.01 54.65 20.67
CA LEU A 193 -14.65 53.34 20.87
C LEU A 193 -13.62 52.20 20.97
N LYS A 194 -12.46 52.31 20.30
CA LYS A 194 -11.36 51.35 20.47
C LYS A 194 -10.82 51.37 21.90
N VAL A 195 -10.61 52.57 22.45
CA VAL A 195 -10.20 52.76 23.85
C VAL A 195 -11.29 52.26 24.80
N ALA A 196 -12.58 52.52 24.50
CA ALA A 196 -13.70 52.01 25.29
C ALA A 196 -13.83 50.47 25.26
N VAL A 197 -13.60 49.83 24.12
CA VAL A 197 -13.57 48.36 23.99
C VAL A 197 -12.39 47.78 24.75
N LEU A 198 -11.20 48.38 24.64
CA LEU A 198 -10.01 47.93 25.38
C LEU A 198 -10.21 48.10 26.89
N ALA A 199 -10.72 49.25 27.33
CA ALA A 199 -11.07 49.52 28.72
C ALA A 199 -12.18 48.57 29.21
N GLY A 200 -13.16 48.26 28.38
CA GLY A 200 -14.22 47.28 28.67
C GLY A 200 -13.69 45.85 28.81
N VAL A 201 -12.76 45.43 27.95
CA VAL A 201 -12.08 44.13 28.05
C VAL A 201 -11.23 44.07 29.32
N LEU A 202 -10.44 45.11 29.61
CA LEU A 202 -9.65 45.20 30.84
C LEU A 202 -10.56 45.20 32.08
N PHE A 203 -11.64 45.99 32.08
CA PHE A 203 -12.61 46.02 33.17
C PHE A 203 -13.30 44.67 33.35
N ALA A 204 -13.71 44.00 32.27
CA ALA A 204 -14.22 42.63 32.32
C ALA A 204 -13.18 41.63 32.86
N PHE A 205 -11.89 41.88 32.62
CA PHE A 205 -10.80 41.11 33.20
C PHE A 205 -10.46 41.47 34.64
N PHE A 206 -10.85 42.62 35.18
CA PHE A 206 -10.60 43.01 36.59
C PHE A 206 -11.85 42.92 37.48
N HIS A 207 -13.04 42.90 36.90
CA HIS A 207 -14.30 42.80 37.62
C HIS A 207 -14.61 41.34 38.00
N PRO A 208 -14.87 41.04 39.29
CA PRO A 208 -14.98 39.66 39.80
C PRO A 208 -16.12 38.87 39.16
N THR A 209 -17.27 39.50 38.89
CA THR A 209 -18.43 38.86 38.26
C THR A 209 -18.15 38.48 36.80
N SER A 210 -17.40 39.32 36.09
CA SER A 210 -17.02 39.11 34.69
C SER A 210 -16.00 37.98 34.57
N ARG A 211 -15.01 37.93 35.48
CA ARG A 211 -14.09 36.80 35.61
C ARG A 211 -14.84 35.48 35.86
N ALA A 212 -15.77 35.46 36.79
CA ALA A 212 -16.55 34.26 37.11
C ALA A 212 -17.37 33.78 35.91
N TRP A 213 -17.96 34.70 35.14
CA TRP A 213 -18.68 34.39 33.91
C TRP A 213 -17.77 33.82 32.81
N ILE A 214 -16.61 34.45 32.57
CA ILE A 214 -15.60 34.00 31.60
C ILE A 214 -15.08 32.60 31.98
N ILE A 215 -14.70 32.40 33.25
CA ILE A 215 -14.27 31.11 33.78
C ILE A 215 -15.38 30.07 33.66
N GLY A 216 -16.63 30.44 33.91
CA GLY A 216 -17.79 29.55 33.75
C GLY A 216 -17.99 29.09 32.30
N LYS A 217 -17.77 29.98 31.33
CA LYS A 217 -17.80 29.64 29.89
C LYS A 217 -16.60 28.78 29.48
N LEU A 218 -15.39 29.09 29.95
CA LEU A 218 -14.19 28.28 29.73
C LEU A 218 -14.33 26.87 30.34
N LYS A 219 -14.88 26.75 31.56
CA LYS A 219 -15.16 25.45 32.20
C LYS A 219 -16.16 24.61 31.41
N LYS A 220 -17.13 25.23 30.71
CA LYS A 220 -18.05 24.51 29.81
C LYS A 220 -17.35 23.98 28.55
N LEU A 221 -16.26 24.62 28.13
CA LEU A 221 -15.45 24.18 26.99
C LEU A 221 -14.33 23.21 27.38
N ALA A 222 -13.93 23.17 28.66
CA ALA A 222 -12.86 22.31 29.15
C ALA A 222 -13.08 20.80 28.87
N PRO A 223 -14.29 20.22 29.00
CA PRO A 223 -14.53 18.83 28.63
C PRO A 223 -14.31 18.57 27.13
N ALA A 224 -14.76 19.49 26.28
CA ALA A 224 -14.58 19.38 24.83
C ALA A 224 -13.10 19.51 24.44
N ALA A 225 -12.37 20.44 25.06
CA ALA A 225 -10.94 20.59 24.85
C ALA A 225 -10.15 19.35 25.33
N LYS A 226 -10.50 18.81 26.50
CA LYS A 226 -9.89 17.58 27.03
C LYS A 226 -10.16 16.40 26.10
N PHE A 227 -11.40 16.20 25.67
CA PHE A 227 -11.77 15.15 24.71
C PHE A 227 -10.98 15.28 23.40
N ALA A 228 -10.81 16.50 22.87
CA ALA A 228 -10.02 16.74 21.67
C ALA A 228 -8.53 16.39 21.85
N ILE A 229 -7.96 16.71 23.01
CA ILE A 229 -6.57 16.35 23.36
C ILE A 229 -6.43 14.83 23.48
N ASP A 230 -7.34 14.17 24.22
CA ASP A 230 -7.31 12.73 24.45
C ASP A 230 -7.47 11.97 23.11
N ALA A 231 -8.43 12.38 22.27
CA ALA A 231 -8.61 11.82 20.93
C ALA A 231 -7.40 12.06 20.04
N GLY A 232 -6.79 13.26 20.10
CA GLY A 232 -5.56 13.58 19.38
C GLY A 232 -4.40 12.67 19.80
N MET A 233 -4.22 12.44 21.10
CA MET A 233 -3.19 11.53 21.62
C MET A 233 -3.41 10.09 21.14
N VAL A 234 -4.65 9.59 21.17
CA VAL A 234 -4.99 8.25 20.66
C VAL A 234 -4.64 8.14 19.18
N LEU A 235 -4.99 9.15 18.36
CA LEU A 235 -4.66 9.17 16.94
C LEU A 235 -3.14 9.19 16.69
N VAL A 236 -2.38 9.96 17.48
CA VAL A 236 -0.92 9.98 17.39
C VAL A 236 -0.33 8.62 17.75
N THR A 237 -0.80 7.99 18.83
CA THR A 237 -0.33 6.64 19.21
C THR A 237 -0.66 5.60 18.14
N LEU A 238 -1.87 5.67 17.57
CA LEU A 238 -2.30 4.77 16.52
C LEU A 238 -1.47 4.98 15.24
N GLU A 239 -1.16 6.22 14.88
CA GLU A 239 -0.28 6.52 13.75
C GLU A 239 1.12 5.96 13.98
N GLN A 240 1.69 6.14 15.18
CA GLN A 240 3.01 5.61 15.53
C GLN A 240 3.05 4.09 15.43
N GLN A 241 2.08 3.40 16.02
CA GLN A 241 2.00 1.94 15.97
C GLN A 241 1.89 1.43 14.52
N ASN A 242 0.96 1.97 13.73
CA ASN A 242 0.79 1.56 12.34
C ASN A 242 2.04 1.87 11.49
N ARG A 243 2.77 2.92 11.81
CA ARG A 243 4.03 3.26 11.13
C ARG A 243 5.13 2.24 11.44
N GLU A 244 5.25 1.79 12.68
CA GLU A 244 6.21 0.74 13.04
C GLU A 244 5.81 -0.61 12.43
N ASP A 245 4.53 -0.96 12.44
CA ASP A 245 4.03 -2.16 11.77
C ASP A 245 4.29 -2.11 10.25
N ALA A 246 4.04 -0.97 9.62
CA ALA A 246 4.36 -0.76 8.21
C ALA A 246 5.86 -0.91 7.93
N LYS A 247 6.75 -0.36 8.77
CA LYS A 247 8.19 -0.55 8.62
C LYS A 247 8.60 -2.02 8.75
N LEU A 248 8.03 -2.73 9.72
CA LEU A 248 8.33 -4.14 9.95
C LEU A 248 7.93 -5.00 8.76
N HIS A 249 6.72 -4.81 8.22
CA HIS A 249 6.28 -5.54 7.04
C HIS A 249 7.03 -5.12 5.78
N LEU A 250 7.35 -3.82 5.62
CA LEU A 250 8.19 -3.35 4.53
C LEU A 250 9.58 -4.00 4.56
N ALA A 251 10.18 -4.16 5.74
CA ALA A 251 11.46 -4.84 5.90
C ALA A 251 11.36 -6.29 5.42
N LYS A 252 10.33 -7.05 5.83
CA LYS A 252 10.11 -8.42 5.36
C LYS A 252 9.94 -8.51 3.85
N VAL A 253 9.12 -7.62 3.28
CA VAL A 253 8.88 -7.54 1.83
C VAL A 253 10.18 -7.19 1.09
N SER A 254 10.98 -6.24 1.61
CA SER A 254 12.26 -5.86 1.02
C SER A 254 13.30 -6.98 1.07
N VAL A 255 13.33 -7.75 2.16
CA VAL A 255 14.22 -8.91 2.29
C VAL A 255 13.83 -10.01 1.31
N ALA A 256 12.54 -10.28 1.14
CA ALA A 256 12.07 -11.25 0.15
C ALA A 256 12.26 -10.78 -1.30
N ALA A 257 12.17 -9.47 -1.54
CA ALA A 257 12.42 -8.83 -2.82
C ALA A 257 13.90 -8.75 -3.20
N ASP A 258 14.82 -8.88 -2.23
CA ASP A 258 16.25 -8.84 -2.49
C ASP A 258 16.74 -10.17 -3.11
N PRO A 259 17.24 -10.18 -4.36
CA PRO A 259 17.77 -11.39 -4.97
C PRO A 259 19.01 -11.94 -4.26
N ALA A 260 19.70 -11.16 -3.41
CA ALA A 260 20.90 -11.59 -2.68
C ALA A 260 20.61 -12.46 -1.45
N THR A 261 19.43 -12.31 -0.85
CA THR A 261 18.99 -13.07 0.33
C THR A 261 18.36 -14.41 -0.06
N ASN A 262 18.14 -14.64 -1.36
CA ASN A 262 17.53 -15.87 -1.85
C ASN A 262 18.49 -17.08 -1.65
N PRO A 263 18.11 -18.08 -0.83
CA PRO A 263 18.96 -19.22 -0.48
C PRO A 263 19.40 -20.04 -1.70
N ALA A 264 18.64 -20.03 -2.81
CA ALA A 264 19.01 -20.72 -4.04
C ALA A 264 20.23 -20.06 -4.72
N ARG A 265 20.33 -18.72 -4.73
CA ARG A 265 21.48 -17.99 -5.28
C ARG A 265 22.73 -18.08 -4.40
N LEU A 266 22.54 -18.13 -3.08
CA LEU A 266 23.64 -18.35 -2.13
C LEU A 266 24.30 -19.74 -2.33
N LYS A 267 23.52 -20.78 -2.64
CA LYS A 267 24.06 -22.10 -2.99
C LYS A 267 24.82 -22.12 -4.33
N VAL A 268 24.36 -21.37 -5.34
CA VAL A 268 25.05 -21.29 -6.65
C VAL A 268 26.39 -20.56 -6.53
N LYS A 269 26.47 -19.48 -5.75
CA LYS A 269 27.75 -18.79 -5.46
C LYS A 269 28.72 -19.66 -4.64
N GLY A 270 28.22 -20.43 -3.67
CA GLY A 270 29.04 -21.38 -2.90
C GLY A 270 29.61 -22.53 -3.74
N ALA A 271 28.85 -23.01 -4.73
CA ALA A 271 29.31 -24.06 -5.64
C ALA A 271 30.35 -23.56 -6.65
N ALA A 272 30.21 -22.33 -7.17
CA ALA A 272 31.18 -21.73 -8.09
C ALA A 272 32.52 -21.37 -7.41
N GLY A 273 32.52 -21.06 -6.11
CA GLY A 273 33.75 -20.78 -5.35
C GLY A 273 34.58 -22.02 -4.98
N SER A 274 34.00 -23.22 -5.02
CA SER A 274 34.67 -24.47 -4.60
C SER A 274 35.50 -25.13 -5.71
N GLN A 275 35.29 -24.75 -6.98
CA GLN A 275 36.06 -25.30 -8.11
C GLN A 275 37.35 -24.53 -8.44
N SER A 276 37.66 -23.43 -7.72
CA SER A 276 38.87 -22.63 -8.01
C SER A 276 40.12 -23.06 -7.23
N ASN A 277 40.05 -24.07 -6.34
CA ASN A 277 41.17 -24.49 -5.48
C ASN A 277 41.61 -25.95 -5.70
N ARG A 278 41.60 -26.40 -6.95
CA ARG A 278 42.34 -27.59 -7.40
C ARG A 278 43.17 -27.24 -8.63
N LYS A 279 44.32 -26.64 -8.38
CA LYS A 279 45.51 -26.74 -9.24
C LYS A 279 46.67 -27.11 -8.35
#